data_AF-A0A6B1DE76-F1
#
_entry.id   AF-A0A6B1DE76-F1
#
_cell.length_a   1.000
_cell.length_b   1.000
_cell.length_c   1.000
_cell.angle_alpha   90.00
_cell.angle_beta   90.00
_cell.angle_gamma   90.00
#
_symmetry.space_group_name_H-M   'P 1'
#
loop_
_entity.id
_entity.type
_entity.pdbx_description
1 polymer ?
#
loop_
_entity_poly.entity_id
_entity_poly.type
_entity_poly.pdbx_seq_one_letter_code
_entity_poly.pdbx_strand_id
1 'polypeptide(L)'
;MDVARPDLARKKKLRQGLYAGSAAVVVILITAGVSQLQPAAPRVDADTVFIDTVQRGPMVREVRGTGSLVPETIRWIPAVTDGTVDRIVIRPGATIEPGTVILE
;
A
#
# COMPACT_ATOMS: atom_id res chain seq x y z
N MET A 1 -11.92 39.10 76.82
CA MET A 1 -12.43 40.32 76.16
C MET A 1 -12.16 40.19 74.68
N ASP A 2 -13.20 39.85 73.92
CA ASP A 2 -13.15 39.68 72.47
C ASP A 2 -13.39 41.04 71.82
N VAL A 3 -12.39 41.56 71.09
CA VAL A 3 -12.49 42.84 70.41
C VAL A 3 -12.84 42.54 68.96
N ALA A 4 -14.07 42.86 68.56
CA ALA A 4 -14.52 42.72 67.19
C ALA A 4 -13.58 43.51 66.25
N ARG A 5 -12.92 42.81 65.31
CA ARG A 5 -12.03 43.41 64.29
C ARG A 5 -12.70 43.39 62.90
N PRO A 6 -13.66 44.29 62.63
CA PRO A 6 -14.37 44.34 61.34
C PRO A 6 -13.45 44.64 60.15
N ASP A 7 -12.31 45.28 60.38
CA ASP A 7 -11.34 45.66 59.35
C ASP A 7 -10.67 44.45 58.68
N LEU A 8 -10.45 43.37 59.44
CA LEU A 8 -9.85 42.13 58.93
C LEU A 8 -10.83 41.37 58.04
N ALA A 9 -12.11 41.33 58.40
CA ALA A 9 -13.16 40.69 57.60
C ALA A 9 -13.36 41.40 56.25
N ARG A 10 -13.33 42.73 56.24
CA ARG A 10 -13.45 43.54 55.01
C ARG A 10 -12.24 43.37 54.09
N LYS A 11 -11.02 43.38 54.63
CA LYS A 11 -9.78 43.08 53.88
C LYS A 11 -9.75 41.65 53.33
N LYS A 12 -10.28 40.67 54.06
CA LYS A 12 -10.37 39.27 53.61
C LYS A 12 -11.30 39.11 52.41
N LYS A 13 -12.49 39.73 52.45
CA LYS A 13 -13.44 39.72 51.33
C LYS A 13 -12.87 40.38 50.07
N LEU A 14 -12.18 41.51 50.22
CA LEU A 14 -11.50 42.21 49.11
C LEU A 14 -10.39 41.35 48.49
N ARG A 15 -9.55 40.71 49.32
CA ARG A 15 -8.51 39.79 48.82
C ARG A 15 -9.11 38.58 48.11
N GLN A 16 -10.17 37.98 48.65
CA GLN A 16 -10.87 36.87 48.00
C GLN A 16 -11.49 37.28 46.65
N GLY A 17 -12.11 38.46 46.57
CA GLY A 17 -12.62 39.00 45.31
C GLY A 17 -11.51 39.25 44.28
N LEU A 18 -10.37 39.77 44.73
CA LEU A 18 -9.20 39.97 43.88
C LEU A 18 -8.63 38.64 43.36
N TYR A 19 -8.50 37.63 44.22
CA TYR A 19 -8.03 36.29 43.82
C TYR A 19 -9.01 35.60 42.86
N ALA A 20 -10.32 35.70 43.12
CA ALA A 20 -11.34 35.14 42.23
C ALA A 20 -11.34 35.84 40.87
N GLY A 21 -11.23 37.17 40.86
CA GLY A 21 -11.11 37.96 39.64
C GLY A 21 -9.85 37.60 38.85
N SER A 22 -8.69 37.50 39.51
CA SER A 22 -7.45 37.11 38.84
C SER A 22 -7.52 35.68 38.29
N ALA A 23 -8.13 34.75 39.03
CA ALA A 23 -8.29 33.38 38.58
C ALA A 23 -9.20 33.30 37.34
N ALA A 24 -10.30 34.03 37.33
CA ALA A 24 -11.19 34.14 36.17
C ALA A 24 -10.47 34.71 34.94
N VAL A 25 -9.68 35.78 35.12
CA VAL A 25 -8.90 36.37 34.02
C VAL A 25 -7.87 35.37 33.46
N VAL A 26 -7.15 34.65 34.34
CA VAL A 26 -6.19 33.63 33.91
C VAL A 26 -6.85 32.52 33.11
N VAL A 27 -8.02 32.03 33.55
CA VAL A 27 -8.77 31.00 32.83
C VAL A 27 -9.17 31.50 31.43
N ILE A 28 -9.71 32.72 31.33
CA ILE A 28 -10.10 33.30 30.04
C ILE A 28 -8.90 33.40 29.09
N LEU A 29 -7.75 33.86 29.59
CA LEU A 29 -6.53 33.98 28.79
C LEU A 29 -6.04 32.61 28.31
N ILE A 30 -6.08 31.58 29.16
CA ILE A 30 -5.70 30.21 28.77
C ILE A 30 -6.67 29.68 27.71
N THR A 31 -7.97 29.84 27.88
CA THR A 31 -8.98 29.38 26.90
C THR A 31 -8.79 30.07 25.55
N ALA A 32 -8.57 31.38 25.54
CA ALA A 32 -8.30 32.12 24.32
C ALA A 32 -7.01 31.64 23.64
N GLY A 33 -5.93 31.45 24.40
CA GLY A 33 -4.67 30.92 23.89
C GLY A 33 -4.83 29.53 23.26
N VAL A 34 -5.56 28.63 23.93
CA VAL A 34 -5.85 27.28 23.43
C VAL A 34 -6.69 27.30 22.16
N SER A 35 -7.68 28.20 22.06
CA SER A 35 -8.56 28.31 20.90
C SER A 35 -7.84 28.72 19.61
N GLN A 36 -6.67 29.37 19.74
CA GLN A 36 -5.88 29.82 18.62
C GLN A 36 -4.89 28.77 18.09
N LEU A 37 -4.73 27.63 18.77
CA LEU A 37 -3.88 26.57 18.26
C LEU A 37 -4.49 25.96 16.99
N GLN A 38 -3.70 25.98 15.93
CA GLN A 38 -4.02 25.26 14.70
C GLN A 38 -4.16 23.75 15.03
N PRO A 39 -5.18 23.06 14.50
CA PRO A 39 -5.32 21.63 14.66
C PRO A 39 -4.06 20.90 14.16
N ALA A 40 -3.55 19.95 14.95
CA ALA A 40 -2.32 19.24 14.66
C ALA A 40 -2.42 18.25 13.48
N ALA A 41 -3.63 17.87 13.08
CA ALA A 41 -3.85 16.93 11.99
C ALA A 41 -4.18 17.68 10.68
N PRO A 42 -3.59 17.25 9.53
CA PRO A 42 -4.02 17.71 8.22
C PRO A 42 -5.51 17.47 8.06
N ARG A 43 -6.27 18.52 7.72
CA ARG A 43 -7.69 18.40 7.37
C ARG A 43 -7.80 18.16 5.87
N VAL A 44 -8.60 17.18 5.50
CA VAL A 44 -9.03 16.94 4.13
C VAL A 44 -10.52 17.24 4.04
N ASP A 45 -10.96 17.88 2.96
CA ASP A 45 -12.37 18.14 2.72
C ASP A 45 -13.10 16.82 2.44
N ALA A 46 -14.22 16.58 3.13
CA ALA A 46 -14.98 15.34 2.98
C ALA A 46 -15.39 15.10 1.51
N ASP A 47 -15.68 16.17 0.78
CA ASP A 47 -16.07 16.13 -0.64
C ASP A 47 -14.93 15.70 -1.58
N THR A 48 -13.68 15.69 -1.10
CA THR A 48 -12.50 15.26 -1.88
C THR A 48 -12.19 13.78 -1.71
N VAL A 49 -12.83 13.10 -0.76
CA VAL A 49 -12.51 11.72 -0.40
C VAL A 49 -13.62 10.77 -0.85
N PHE A 50 -13.27 9.82 -1.70
CA PHE A 50 -14.13 8.68 -2.00
C PHE A 50 -13.94 7.61 -0.93
N ILE A 51 -14.89 7.51 -0.01
CA ILE A 51 -14.88 6.52 1.08
C ILE A 51 -15.75 5.33 0.66
N ASP A 52 -15.19 4.12 0.72
CA ASP A 52 -15.93 2.88 0.51
C ASP A 52 -15.51 1.81 1.53
N THR A 53 -16.33 0.78 1.71
CA THR A 53 -16.08 -0.34 2.62
C THR A 53 -15.37 -1.48 1.89
N VAL A 54 -14.37 -2.09 2.54
CA VAL A 54 -13.67 -3.25 1.96
C VAL A 54 -14.62 -4.43 1.77
N GLN A 55 -14.54 -5.08 0.62
CA GLN A 55 -15.37 -6.23 0.27
C GLN A 55 -14.51 -7.47 0.03
N ARG A 56 -14.99 -8.62 0.50
CA ARG A 56 -14.35 -9.91 0.25
C ARG A 56 -15.08 -10.60 -0.89
N GLY A 57 -14.35 -11.03 -1.92
CA GLY A 57 -14.90 -11.77 -3.05
C GLY A 57 -13.81 -12.43 -3.88
N PRO A 58 -14.18 -13.34 -4.79
CA PRO A 58 -13.23 -13.92 -5.73
C PRO A 58 -12.68 -12.82 -6.66
N MET A 59 -11.36 -12.69 -6.72
CA MET A 59 -10.67 -11.84 -7.68
C MET A 59 -10.20 -12.70 -8.85
N VAL A 60 -11.02 -12.79 -9.90
CA VAL A 60 -10.68 -13.54 -11.11
C VAL A 60 -9.65 -12.75 -11.92
N ARG A 61 -8.47 -13.33 -12.12
CA ARG A 61 -7.41 -12.74 -12.94
C ARG A 61 -7.20 -13.58 -14.19
N GLU A 62 -7.74 -13.12 -15.31
CA GLU A 62 -7.49 -13.73 -16.61
C GLU A 62 -6.17 -13.21 -17.18
N VAL A 63 -5.21 -14.12 -17.41
CA VAL A 63 -3.91 -13.79 -18.00
C VAL A 63 -3.77 -14.51 -19.32
N ARG A 64 -3.48 -13.75 -20.38
CA ARG A 64 -3.11 -14.33 -21.67
C ARG A 64 -1.64 -14.72 -21.64
N GLY A 65 -1.37 -16.02 -21.77
CA GLY A 65 -0.02 -16.55 -21.99
C GLY A 65 0.25 -16.68 -23.48
N THR A 66 1.15 -15.86 -24.02
CA THR A 66 1.67 -16.06 -25.38
C THR A 66 2.81 -17.08 -25.33
N GLY A 67 2.81 -18.07 -26.21
CA GLY A 67 3.87 -19.08 -26.31
C GLY A 67 4.10 -19.52 -27.76
N SER A 68 5.19 -20.25 -27.99
CA SER A 68 5.52 -20.88 -29.27
C SER A 68 5.41 -22.39 -29.16
N LEU A 69 5.08 -23.04 -30.28
CA LEU A 69 5.12 -24.50 -30.38
C LEU A 69 6.58 -24.94 -30.50
N VAL A 70 6.96 -25.89 -29.66
CA VAL A 70 8.29 -26.52 -29.65
C VAL A 70 8.08 -28.03 -29.82
N PRO A 71 8.90 -28.73 -30.63
CA PRO A 71 8.74 -30.17 -30.81
C PRO A 71 8.95 -30.94 -29.50
N GLU A 72 8.12 -31.95 -29.27
CA GLU A 72 8.22 -32.81 -28.07
C GLU A 72 9.49 -33.67 -28.09
N THR A 73 9.96 -34.08 -29.26
CA THR A 73 11.12 -34.96 -29.39
C THR A 73 11.94 -34.59 -30.62
N ILE A 74 13.25 -34.42 -30.43
CA ILE A 74 14.24 -34.21 -31.50
C ILE A 74 15.16 -35.42 -31.52
N ARG A 75 15.28 -36.10 -32.66
CA ARG A 75 16.18 -37.25 -32.84
C ARG A 75 17.24 -36.93 -33.88
N TRP A 76 18.49 -37.15 -33.50
CA TRP A 76 19.63 -37.13 -34.41
C TRP A 76 19.97 -38.58 -34.77
N ILE A 77 20.07 -38.87 -36.07
CA ILE A 77 20.35 -40.22 -36.57
C ILE A 77 21.77 -40.23 -37.15
N PRO A 78 22.79 -40.61 -36.37
CA PRO A 78 24.16 -40.75 -36.88
C PRO A 78 24.32 -42.05 -37.66
N ALA A 79 25.36 -42.12 -38.49
CA ALA A 79 25.81 -43.38 -39.09
C ALA A 79 26.39 -44.30 -38.01
N VAL A 80 26.11 -45.60 -38.10
CA VAL A 80 26.64 -46.62 -37.16
C VAL A 80 28.06 -47.03 -37.52
N THR A 81 28.45 -46.87 -38.78
CA THR A 81 29.75 -47.26 -39.34
C THR A 81 30.30 -46.17 -40.24
N ASP A 82 31.62 -46.15 -40.41
CA ASP A 82 32.28 -45.24 -41.35
C ASP A 82 32.00 -45.63 -42.80
N GLY A 83 31.78 -44.62 -43.65
CA GLY A 83 31.47 -44.79 -45.06
C GLY A 83 31.41 -43.45 -45.80
N THR A 84 31.28 -43.52 -47.12
CA THR A 84 31.06 -42.33 -47.96
C THR A 84 29.58 -42.29 -48.38
N VAL A 85 28.97 -41.10 -48.39
CA VAL A 85 27.60 -40.92 -48.87
C VAL A 85 27.60 -40.95 -50.40
N ASP A 86 26.92 -41.93 -50.99
CA ASP A 86 26.74 -42.03 -52.43
C ASP A 86 25.57 -41.12 -52.88
N ARG A 87 24.47 -41.11 -52.10
CA ARG A 87 23.27 -40.36 -52.48
C ARG A 87 22.47 -39.81 -51.30
N ILE A 88 21.99 -38.57 -51.46
CA ILE A 88 21.00 -37.96 -50.58
C ILE A 88 19.59 -38.20 -51.15
N VAL A 89 18.82 -39.08 -50.51
CA VAL A 89 17.46 -39.46 -50.96
C VAL A 89 16.45 -38.38 -50.60
N ILE A 90 16.61 -37.74 -49.44
CA ILE A 90 15.65 -36.77 -48.90
C ILE A 90 16.32 -35.44 -48.54
N ARG A 91 15.67 -34.34 -48.89
CA ARG A 91 16.12 -32.98 -48.56
C ARG A 91 15.48 -32.47 -47.25
N PRO A 92 16.12 -31.53 -46.54
CA PRO A 92 15.56 -30.94 -45.33
C PRO A 92 14.15 -30.37 -45.54
N GLY A 93 13.26 -30.60 -44.57
CA GLY A 93 11.87 -30.12 -44.59
C GLY A 93 10.85 -31.12 -45.18
N ALA A 94 11.29 -32.27 -45.68
CA ALA A 94 10.37 -33.34 -46.10
C ALA A 94 9.71 -34.04 -44.91
N THR A 95 8.43 -34.37 -45.04
CA THR A 95 7.72 -35.27 -44.12
C THR A 95 8.19 -36.71 -44.36
N ILE A 96 8.47 -37.45 -43.29
CA ILE A 96 8.95 -38.83 -43.34
C ILE A 96 8.07 -39.77 -42.51
N GLU A 97 8.04 -41.04 -42.88
CA GLU A 97 7.43 -42.13 -42.12
C GLU A 97 8.52 -43.03 -41.50
N PRO A 98 8.20 -43.83 -40.48
CA PRO A 98 9.14 -44.82 -39.96
C PRO A 98 9.66 -45.75 -41.06
N GLY A 99 10.98 -45.93 -41.12
CA GLY A 99 11.64 -46.78 -42.15
C GLY A 99 11.99 -46.06 -43.45
N THR A 100 11.67 -44.76 -43.58
CA THR A 100 12.07 -43.97 -44.75
C THR A 100 13.60 -43.86 -44.85
N VAL A 101 14.14 -44.13 -46.03
CA VAL A 101 15.59 -44.00 -46.32
C VAL A 101 15.95 -42.52 -46.53
N ILE A 102 16.96 -42.03 -45.81
CA ILE A 102 17.39 -40.61 -45.83
C ILE A 102 18.64 -40.44 -46.71
N LEU A 103 19.61 -41.34 -46.56
CA LEU A 103 20.93 -41.33 -47.18
C LEU A 103 21.31 -42.78 -47.54
N GLU A 104 22.06 -42.94 -48.63
CA GLU A 104 22.68 -44.20 -49.07
C GLU A 104 24.19 -43.99 -49.29
#